data_AF-A0A1C6VW37-F1
#
_entry.id   AF-A0A1C6VW37-F1
#
_cell.length_a   1.000
_cell.length_b   1.000
_cell.length_c   1.000
_cell.angle_alpha   90.00
_cell.angle_beta   90.00
_cell.angle_gamma   90.00
#
_symmetry.space_group_name_H-M   'P 1'
#
loop_
_entity.id
_entity.type
_entity.pdbx_description
1 polymer ?
#
loop_
_entity_poly.entity_id
_entity_poly.type
_entity_poly.pdbx_seq_one_letter_code
_entity_poly.pdbx_strand_id
1 'polypeptide(L)'
;MQPFDLTSGDQILNQNALANNASGMNLSVRTDLGTRVEAWRPGPGVTGDERFFCHGYALGTFGAHMYTVWGRFLPQVLAEEYEALGRVDIARNVAARDVLVWWLGATDAYHSAVVEQPVTLPTGALDLAQTRVSSKTGTGPLWVGLLADDVKQQYRSAAYIEVYRRYP
;
A
#
# COMPACT_ATOMS: atom_id res chain seq x y z
N MET A 1 -1.20 3.51 11.47
CA MET A 1 0.15 4.08 11.40
C MET A 1 0.15 5.42 12.10
N GLN A 2 1.23 5.76 12.80
CA GLN A 2 1.37 7.01 13.53
C GLN A 2 2.01 8.12 12.67
N PRO A 3 1.73 9.41 12.93
CA PRO A 3 2.51 10.49 12.35
C PRO A 3 3.97 10.41 12.81
N PHE A 4 4.90 10.78 11.92
CA PHE A 4 6.31 10.87 12.29
C PHE A 4 6.54 11.94 13.37
N ASP A 5 7.21 11.56 14.44
CA ASP A 5 7.49 12.44 15.57
C ASP A 5 8.83 12.14 16.24
N LEU A 6 9.79 13.06 16.05
CA LEU A 6 11.13 13.00 16.66
C LEU A 6 11.08 12.99 18.19
N THR A 7 10.07 13.63 18.80
CA THR A 7 9.99 13.78 20.26
C THR A 7 9.59 12.48 20.95
N SER A 8 8.85 11.61 20.26
CA SER A 8 8.49 10.28 20.73
C SER A 8 9.41 9.17 20.19
N GLY A 9 10.55 9.56 19.63
CA GLY A 9 11.65 8.64 19.32
C GLY A 9 11.64 8.04 17.91
N ASP A 10 10.92 8.64 16.97
CA ASP A 10 11.14 8.40 15.55
C ASP A 10 12.47 9.01 15.10
N GLN A 11 13.03 8.53 14.00
CA GLN A 11 14.40 8.90 13.56
C GLN A 11 14.45 9.17 12.07
N ILE A 12 15.34 10.08 11.66
CA ILE A 12 15.77 10.17 10.27
C ILE A 12 16.92 9.18 10.09
N LEU A 13 16.70 8.13 9.30
CA LEU A 13 17.67 7.06 9.08
C LEU A 13 18.65 7.40 7.96
N ASN A 14 18.17 8.09 6.92
CA ASN A 14 18.99 8.58 5.82
C ASN A 14 18.37 9.87 5.24
N GLN A 15 19.14 10.96 5.20
CA GLN A 15 18.67 12.25 4.66
C GLN A 15 18.64 12.31 3.13
N ASN A 16 19.39 11.44 2.45
CA ASN A 16 19.57 11.44 1.00
C ASN A 16 19.14 10.08 0.43
N ALA A 17 17.85 9.76 0.56
CA ALA A 17 17.26 8.52 0.07
C ALA A 17 16.51 8.75 -1.25
N LEU A 18 16.60 7.77 -2.16
CA LEU A 18 15.83 7.75 -3.40
C LEU A 18 14.73 6.70 -3.32
N ALA A 19 13.55 7.05 -3.82
CA ALA A 19 12.46 6.12 -4.06
C ALA A 19 11.96 6.30 -5.49
N ASN A 20 12.14 5.29 -6.35
CA ASN A 20 11.86 5.39 -7.79
C ASN A 20 12.50 6.63 -8.45
N ASN A 21 13.76 6.92 -8.12
CA ASN A 21 14.53 8.11 -8.54
C ASN A 21 14.01 9.47 -8.01
N ALA A 22 12.93 9.51 -7.22
CA ALA A 22 12.51 10.73 -6.52
C ALA A 22 13.32 10.92 -5.22
N SER A 23 13.72 12.15 -4.94
CA SER A 23 14.55 12.49 -3.77
C SER A 23 13.71 12.62 -2.49
N GLY A 24 14.27 12.14 -1.38
CA GLY A 24 13.63 12.26 -0.08
C GLY A 24 14.51 11.74 1.04
N MET A 25 13.87 11.33 2.13
CA MET A 25 14.53 10.84 3.33
C MET A 25 13.87 9.56 3.82
N ASN A 26 14.67 8.64 4.35
CA ASN A 26 14.16 7.48 5.06
C ASN A 26 13.98 7.82 6.54
N LEU A 27 12.83 7.45 7.07
CA LEU A 27 12.39 7.69 8.43
C LEU A 27 12.09 6.35 9.10
N SER A 28 12.37 6.25 10.39
CA SER A 28 11.71 5.27 11.26
C SER A 28 10.39 5.89 11.71
N VAL A 29 9.26 5.24 11.42
CA VAL A 29 7.92 5.59 11.89
C VAL A 29 7.35 4.41 12.67
N ARG A 30 6.21 4.60 13.33
CA ARG A 30 5.55 3.55 14.11
C ARG A 30 4.20 3.14 13.51
N THR A 31 3.90 1.86 13.61
CA THR A 31 2.55 1.33 13.46
C THR A 31 1.65 1.81 14.60
N ASP A 32 0.35 1.55 14.49
CA ASP A 32 -0.61 1.87 15.56
C ASP A 32 -0.30 1.14 16.88
N LEU A 33 0.28 -0.06 16.83
CA LEU A 33 0.74 -0.81 18.00
C LEU A 33 2.15 -0.41 18.49
N GLY A 34 2.80 0.55 17.82
CA GLY A 34 4.08 1.12 18.25
C GLY A 34 5.33 0.42 17.71
N THR A 35 5.19 -0.61 16.86
CA THR A 35 6.33 -1.25 16.19
C THR A 35 6.96 -0.30 15.18
N ARG A 36 8.29 -0.24 15.15
CA ARG A 36 9.02 0.62 14.22
C ARG A 36 9.14 -0.03 12.84
N VAL A 37 8.84 0.76 11.82
CA VAL A 37 9.03 0.40 10.41
C VAL A 37 9.67 1.56 9.65
N GLU A 38 10.31 1.26 8.52
CA GLU A 38 10.89 2.30 7.68
C GLU A 38 9.89 2.84 6.66
N ALA A 39 9.87 4.14 6.52
CA ALA A 39 9.12 4.86 5.50
C ALA A 39 10.03 5.85 4.77
N TRP A 40 9.60 6.24 3.57
CA TRP A 40 10.21 7.32 2.80
C TRP A 40 9.29 8.54 2.80
N ARG A 41 9.88 9.72 3.00
CA ARG A 41 9.21 11.01 2.90
C ARG A 41 9.82 11.82 1.76
N PRO A 42 9.02 12.42 0.87
CA PRO A 42 9.53 13.23 -0.23
C PRO A 42 10.31 14.45 0.28
N GLY A 43 11.36 14.80 -0.46
CA GLY A 43 12.08 16.06 -0.28
C GLY A 43 11.24 17.27 -0.75
N PRO A 44 11.64 18.50 -0.37
CA PRO A 44 10.88 19.71 -0.67
C PRO A 44 10.72 20.02 -2.17
N GLY A 45 11.61 19.48 -3.02
CA GLY A 45 11.55 19.65 -4.48
C GLY A 45 10.68 18.63 -5.21
N VAL A 46 10.17 17.61 -4.54
CA VAL A 46 9.33 16.58 -5.16
C VAL A 46 7.89 17.08 -5.22
N THR A 47 7.27 17.00 -6.40
CA THR A 47 5.93 17.57 -6.65
C THR A 47 4.99 16.55 -7.28
N GLY A 48 3.69 16.89 -7.32
CA GLY A 48 2.68 16.05 -7.94
C GLY A 48 2.61 14.65 -7.33
N ASP A 49 2.66 13.65 -8.20
CA ASP A 49 2.45 12.25 -7.86
C ASP A 49 3.74 11.53 -7.48
N GLU A 50 4.90 12.14 -7.64
CA GLU A 50 6.18 11.58 -7.18
C GLU A 50 6.34 11.60 -5.66
N ARG A 51 5.45 12.32 -4.97
CA ARG A 51 5.48 12.48 -3.50
C ARG A 51 5.06 11.22 -2.76
N PHE A 52 4.44 10.25 -3.45
CA PHE A 52 3.93 9.03 -2.85
C PHE A 52 3.89 7.85 -3.82
N PHE A 53 3.94 6.65 -3.26
CA PHE A 53 3.93 5.40 -4.03
C PHE A 53 2.76 4.50 -3.62
N CYS A 54 2.62 3.35 -4.30
CA CYS A 54 1.55 2.37 -4.10
C CYS A 54 1.20 2.13 -2.63
N HIS A 55 2.17 1.86 -1.78
CA HIS A 55 1.92 1.57 -0.37
C HIS A 55 1.53 2.83 0.42
N GLY A 56 2.19 3.95 0.16
CA GLY A 56 1.85 5.23 0.80
C GLY A 56 0.44 5.70 0.47
N TYR A 57 0.00 5.43 -0.75
CA TYR A 57 -1.37 5.65 -1.19
C TYR A 57 -2.33 4.65 -0.55
N ALA A 58 -2.10 3.34 -0.72
CA ALA A 58 -3.05 2.31 -0.33
C ALA A 58 -3.25 2.21 1.19
N LEU A 59 -2.21 2.48 1.97
CA LEU A 59 -2.30 2.54 3.43
C LEU A 59 -2.86 3.88 3.94
N GLY A 60 -3.05 4.86 3.06
CA GLY A 60 -3.43 6.23 3.42
C GLY A 60 -2.34 7.02 4.15
N THR A 61 -1.15 6.45 4.35
CA THR A 61 -0.08 7.07 5.14
C THR A 61 0.45 8.35 4.51
N PHE A 62 0.43 8.45 3.17
CA PHE A 62 0.85 9.69 2.54
C PHE A 62 -0.17 10.81 2.78
N GLY A 63 -1.46 10.54 2.57
CA GLY A 63 -2.51 11.54 2.77
C GLY A 63 -2.59 12.04 4.21
N ALA A 64 -2.42 11.15 5.19
CA ALA A 64 -2.52 11.48 6.61
C ALA A 64 -1.21 11.96 7.25
N HIS A 65 -0.05 11.44 6.80
CA HIS A 65 1.22 11.57 7.51
C HIS A 65 2.43 11.95 6.61
N MET A 66 2.19 12.14 5.31
CA MET A 66 3.19 12.58 4.34
C MET A 66 4.40 11.64 4.22
N TYR A 67 4.17 10.32 4.24
CA TYR A 67 5.20 9.31 3.94
C TYR A 67 4.64 8.05 3.27
N THR A 68 5.53 7.27 2.66
CA THR A 68 5.25 5.97 2.06
C THR A 68 6.02 4.88 2.80
N VAL A 69 5.33 3.85 3.29
CA VAL A 69 5.98 2.67 3.89
C VAL A 69 6.71 1.85 2.80
N TRP A 70 7.91 1.37 3.10
CA TRP A 70 8.64 0.48 2.18
C TRP A 70 8.03 -0.92 2.14
N GLY A 71 7.99 -1.54 0.95
CA GLY A 71 7.36 -2.85 0.73
C GLY A 71 7.85 -3.95 1.67
N ARG A 72 9.13 -3.98 2.02
CA ARG A 72 9.71 -4.94 2.97
C ARG A 72 9.13 -4.85 4.39
N PHE A 73 8.54 -3.72 4.77
CA PHE A 73 7.88 -3.52 6.05
C PHE A 73 6.35 -3.64 5.96
N LEU A 74 5.80 -3.81 4.75
CA LEU A 74 4.37 -3.98 4.55
C LEU A 74 3.80 -5.19 5.32
N PRO A 75 4.46 -6.37 5.40
CA PRO A 75 3.98 -7.47 6.22
C PRO A 75 3.72 -7.09 7.67
N GLN A 76 4.62 -6.30 8.28
CA GLN A 76 4.48 -5.86 9.66
C GLN A 76 3.30 -4.91 9.82
N VAL A 77 3.15 -3.94 8.92
CA VAL A 77 2.03 -2.98 8.96
C VAL A 77 0.70 -3.70 8.79
N LEU A 78 0.61 -4.63 7.84
CA LEU A 78 -0.61 -5.39 7.60
C LEU A 78 -0.96 -6.28 8.78
N ALA A 79 0.01 -6.94 9.41
CA ALA A 79 -0.23 -7.80 10.58
C ALA A 79 -0.77 -7.03 11.79
N GLU A 80 -0.38 -5.77 11.96
CA GLU A 80 -0.74 -4.99 13.15
C GLU A 80 -1.94 -4.07 12.95
N GLU A 81 -2.21 -3.62 11.72
CA GLU A 81 -3.22 -2.59 11.45
C GLU A 81 -4.37 -3.08 10.56
N TYR A 82 -4.25 -4.28 10.00
CA TYR A 82 -5.22 -4.82 9.07
C TYR A 82 -5.63 -6.24 9.45
N GLU A 83 -6.89 -6.55 9.17
CA GLU A 83 -7.41 -7.91 9.10
C GLU A 83 -7.17 -8.46 7.69
N ALA A 84 -6.53 -9.63 7.57
CA ALA A 84 -6.44 -10.34 6.31
C ALA A 84 -7.80 -11.03 6.03
N LEU A 85 -8.46 -10.65 4.93
CA LEU A 85 -9.68 -11.30 4.45
C LEU A 85 -9.37 -12.57 3.63
N GLY A 86 -8.09 -12.86 3.41
CA GLY A 86 -7.58 -14.00 2.66
C GLY A 86 -7.25 -13.68 1.20
N ARG A 87 -6.80 -14.70 0.48
CA ARG A 87 -6.46 -14.59 -0.95
C ARG A 87 -7.69 -14.23 -1.78
N VAL A 88 -7.48 -13.52 -2.88
CA VAL A 88 -8.56 -12.93 -3.68
C VAL A 88 -9.63 -13.92 -4.19
N ASP A 89 -9.26 -15.18 -4.41
CA ASP A 89 -10.14 -16.28 -4.82
C ASP A 89 -11.03 -16.81 -3.68
N ILE A 90 -10.60 -16.64 -2.44
CA ILE A 90 -11.32 -17.11 -1.23
C ILE A 90 -11.84 -15.96 -0.36
N ALA A 91 -11.37 -14.74 -0.54
CA ALA A 91 -11.83 -13.57 0.19
C ALA A 91 -13.32 -13.36 -0.03
N ARG A 92 -14.03 -12.99 1.04
CA ARG A 92 -15.48 -12.75 1.04
C ARG A 92 -15.76 -11.39 1.65
N ASN A 93 -16.90 -10.82 1.30
CA ASN A 93 -17.36 -9.52 1.82
C ASN A 93 -16.36 -8.38 1.60
N VAL A 94 -15.60 -8.43 0.49
CA VAL A 94 -14.70 -7.34 0.09
C VAL A 94 -15.52 -6.08 -0.14
N ALA A 95 -15.07 -4.97 0.43
CA ALA A 95 -15.74 -3.68 0.42
C ALA A 95 -14.86 -2.60 -0.23
N ALA A 96 -15.47 -1.47 -0.55
CA ALA A 96 -14.72 -0.28 -0.91
C ALA A 96 -13.77 0.10 0.24
N ARG A 97 -12.59 0.61 -0.11
CA ARG A 97 -11.45 0.92 0.77
C ARG A 97 -10.65 -0.26 1.33
N ASP A 98 -11.05 -1.50 1.05
CA ASP A 98 -10.15 -2.63 1.29
C ASP A 98 -8.91 -2.49 0.39
N VAL A 99 -7.80 -3.04 0.84
CA VAL A 99 -6.51 -2.99 0.16
C VAL A 99 -6.24 -4.34 -0.50
N LEU A 100 -5.92 -4.31 -1.79
CA LEU A 100 -5.35 -5.45 -2.50
C LEU A 100 -3.83 -5.35 -2.47
N VAL A 101 -3.16 -6.43 -2.10
CA VAL A 101 -1.69 -6.53 -2.11
C VAL A 101 -1.27 -7.68 -3.01
N TRP A 102 -0.39 -7.37 -3.97
CA TRP A 102 0.25 -8.35 -4.85
C TRP A 102 1.57 -8.78 -4.23
N TRP A 103 1.73 -10.07 -4.00
CA TRP A 103 2.88 -10.64 -3.30
C TRP A 103 3.78 -11.44 -4.25
N LEU A 104 5.10 -11.20 -4.23
CA LEU A 104 6.10 -12.08 -4.91
C LEU A 104 6.36 -13.37 -4.10
N GLY A 105 5.99 -13.38 -2.83
CA GLY A 105 6.13 -14.49 -1.89
C GLY A 105 5.58 -14.09 -0.52
N ALA A 106 5.86 -14.88 0.52
CA ALA A 106 5.25 -14.67 1.84
C ALA A 106 5.56 -13.31 2.50
N THR A 107 6.66 -12.65 2.12
CA THR A 107 7.14 -11.43 2.81
C THR A 107 7.48 -10.28 1.86
N ASP A 108 7.30 -10.46 0.55
CA ASP A 108 7.74 -9.50 -0.45
C ASP A 108 6.54 -8.90 -1.20
N ALA A 109 6.09 -7.74 -0.71
CA ALA A 109 4.99 -7.00 -1.30
C ALA A 109 5.45 -6.29 -2.58
N TYR A 110 4.91 -6.73 -3.72
CA TYR A 110 5.24 -6.16 -5.02
C TYR A 110 4.52 -4.84 -5.27
N HIS A 111 3.23 -4.81 -4.93
CA HIS A 111 2.33 -3.69 -5.24
C HIS A 111 1.11 -3.68 -4.32
N SER A 112 0.45 -2.52 -4.23
CA SER A 112 -0.82 -2.37 -3.52
C SER A 112 -1.76 -1.39 -4.22
N ALA A 113 -3.05 -1.67 -4.12
CA ALA A 113 -4.14 -0.86 -4.67
C ALA A 113 -5.31 -0.80 -3.68
N VAL A 114 -6.18 0.20 -3.84
CA VAL A 114 -7.39 0.35 -3.02
C VAL A 114 -8.61 -0.05 -3.84
N VAL A 115 -9.49 -0.86 -3.26
CA VAL A 115 -10.77 -1.25 -3.87
C VAL A 115 -11.70 -0.04 -3.86
N GLU A 116 -12.23 0.31 -5.04
CA GLU A 116 -13.20 1.40 -5.18
C GLU A 116 -14.62 0.86 -5.31
N GLN A 117 -14.80 -0.12 -6.20
CA GLN A 117 -16.10 -0.73 -6.51
C GLN A 117 -15.92 -2.25 -6.60
N PRO A 118 -16.13 -3.00 -5.50
CA PRO A 118 -16.04 -4.45 -5.51
C PRO A 118 -17.20 -5.05 -6.30
N VAL A 119 -16.89 -6.02 -7.16
CA VAL A 119 -17.88 -6.86 -7.84
C VAL A 119 -17.59 -8.30 -7.47
N THR A 120 -18.61 -9.08 -7.11
CA THR A 120 -18.44 -10.47 -6.69
C THR A 120 -19.10 -11.44 -7.65
N LEU A 121 -18.49 -12.60 -7.82
CA LEU A 121 -19.06 -13.74 -8.51
C LEU A 121 -20.20 -14.36 -7.68
N PRO A 122 -21.08 -15.19 -8.28
CA PRO A 122 -22.09 -15.94 -7.53
C PRO A 122 -21.53 -16.83 -6.41
N THR A 123 -20.24 -17.20 -6.48
CA THR A 123 -19.51 -17.94 -5.45
C THR A 123 -19.12 -17.09 -4.23
N GLY A 124 -19.34 -15.77 -4.29
CA GLY A 124 -18.94 -14.78 -3.30
C GLY A 124 -17.49 -14.30 -3.42
N ALA A 125 -16.69 -14.89 -4.32
CA ALA A 125 -15.32 -14.43 -4.60
C ALA A 125 -15.31 -13.10 -5.36
N LEU A 126 -14.22 -12.34 -5.26
CA LEU A 126 -14.05 -11.08 -5.99
C LEU A 126 -13.88 -11.35 -7.50
N ASP A 127 -14.69 -10.70 -8.34
CA ASP A 127 -14.54 -10.70 -9.80
C ASP A 127 -13.54 -9.61 -10.19
N LEU A 128 -12.28 -9.99 -10.44
CA LEU A 128 -11.24 -9.03 -10.80
C LEU A 128 -11.44 -8.37 -12.17
N ALA A 129 -12.17 -9.02 -13.07
CA ALA A 129 -12.44 -8.48 -14.40
C ALA A 129 -13.48 -7.35 -14.37
N GLN A 130 -14.24 -7.23 -13.28
CA GLN A 130 -15.26 -6.19 -13.11
C GLN A 130 -15.01 -5.26 -11.92
N THR A 131 -14.25 -5.71 -10.92
CA THR A 131 -13.90 -4.90 -9.75
C THR A 131 -13.00 -3.75 -10.15
N ARG A 132 -13.36 -2.53 -9.70
CA ARG A 132 -12.56 -1.33 -9.92
C ARG A 132 -11.70 -1.00 -8.71
N VAL A 133 -10.47 -0.57 -8.99
CA VAL A 133 -9.46 -0.17 -8.01
C VAL A 133 -8.83 1.17 -8.37
N SER A 134 -8.24 1.83 -7.39
CA SER A 134 -7.30 2.91 -7.56
C SER A 134 -5.89 2.45 -7.21
N SER A 135 -4.91 2.86 -8.02
CA SER A 135 -3.57 2.30 -8.00
C SER A 135 -2.53 3.32 -8.43
N LYS A 136 -1.33 3.23 -7.83
CA LYS A 136 -0.22 4.15 -8.07
C LYS A 136 1.05 3.37 -8.37
N THR A 137 1.70 3.61 -9.51
CA THR A 137 2.93 2.87 -9.88
C THR A 137 4.13 3.80 -9.89
N GLY A 138 5.06 3.64 -8.94
CA GLY A 138 6.27 4.46 -8.86
C GLY A 138 5.96 5.95 -8.98
N THR A 139 6.69 6.67 -9.82
CA THR A 139 6.47 8.10 -10.11
C THR A 139 5.33 8.39 -11.10
N GLY A 140 4.72 7.37 -11.70
CA GLY A 140 3.59 7.55 -12.63
C GLY A 140 2.33 8.09 -11.93
N PRO A 141 1.34 8.62 -12.66
CA PRO A 141 0.18 9.24 -12.02
C PRO A 141 -0.68 8.23 -11.23
N LEU A 142 -1.46 8.72 -10.27
CA LEU A 142 -2.52 7.94 -9.63
C LEU A 142 -3.59 7.59 -10.69
N TRP A 143 -3.86 6.32 -10.85
CA TRP A 143 -4.93 5.82 -11.70
C TRP A 143 -6.14 5.45 -10.85
N VAL A 144 -7.31 5.94 -11.21
CA VAL A 144 -8.56 5.69 -10.50
C VAL A 144 -9.52 4.95 -11.43
N GLY A 145 -10.20 3.93 -10.90
CA GLY A 145 -11.23 3.20 -11.63
C GLY A 145 -10.67 2.16 -12.62
N LEU A 146 -9.41 1.75 -12.47
CA LEU A 146 -8.82 0.64 -13.23
C LEU A 146 -9.48 -0.68 -12.86
N LEU A 147 -9.52 -1.64 -13.78
CA LEU A 147 -9.91 -3.00 -13.42
C LEU A 147 -8.80 -3.65 -12.59
N ALA A 148 -9.18 -4.40 -11.56
CA ALA A 148 -8.22 -5.16 -10.76
C ALA A 148 -7.43 -6.16 -11.61
N ASP A 149 -8.04 -6.73 -12.66
CA ASP A 149 -7.32 -7.60 -13.59
C ASP A 149 -6.25 -6.86 -14.41
N ASP A 150 -6.50 -5.61 -14.83
CA ASP A 150 -5.48 -4.82 -15.54
C ASP A 150 -4.23 -4.60 -14.67
N VAL A 151 -4.43 -4.30 -13.38
CA VAL A 151 -3.34 -4.19 -12.41
C VAL A 151 -2.63 -5.53 -12.25
N LYS A 152 -3.38 -6.64 -12.15
CA LYS A 152 -2.80 -7.99 -12.11
C LYS A 152 -1.95 -8.31 -13.34
N GLN A 153 -2.33 -7.87 -14.54
CA GLN A 153 -1.50 -8.06 -15.74
C GLN A 153 -0.19 -7.28 -15.69
N GLN A 154 -0.19 -6.06 -15.11
CA GLN A 154 1.03 -5.28 -14.89
C GLN A 154 1.97 -5.96 -13.90
N TYR A 155 1.41 -6.56 -12.85
CA TYR A 155 2.14 -7.24 -11.78
C TYR A 155 2.03 -8.77 -11.86
N ARG A 156 2.05 -9.33 -13.08
CA ARG A 156 1.81 -10.77 -13.35
C ARG A 156 2.80 -11.74 -12.71
N SER A 157 3.95 -11.25 -12.26
CA SER A 157 4.95 -12.03 -11.52
C SER A 157 4.57 -12.25 -10.05
N ALA A 158 3.53 -11.59 -9.54
CA ALA A 158 3.01 -11.85 -8.22
C ALA A 158 2.50 -13.29 -8.11
N ALA A 159 2.93 -13.99 -7.06
CA ALA A 159 2.52 -15.35 -6.74
C ALA A 159 1.04 -15.43 -6.33
N TYR A 160 0.54 -14.42 -5.61
CA TYR A 160 -0.86 -14.32 -5.22
C TYR A 160 -1.25 -12.87 -4.90
N ILE A 161 -2.57 -12.64 -4.81
CA ILE A 161 -3.17 -11.39 -4.36
C ILE A 161 -3.92 -11.69 -3.07
N GLU A 162 -3.71 -10.86 -2.05
CA GLU A 162 -4.40 -10.96 -0.77
C GLU A 162 -5.13 -9.66 -0.45
N VAL A 163 -6.27 -9.79 0.22
CA VAL A 163 -7.17 -8.69 0.53
C VAL A 163 -7.09 -8.37 2.01
N TYR A 164 -6.98 -7.07 2.32
CA TYR A 164 -6.82 -6.58 3.67
C TYR A 164 -7.83 -5.49 3.98
N ARG A 165 -8.39 -5.53 5.19
CA ARG A 165 -9.28 -4.50 5.73
C ARG A 165 -8.62 -3.84 6.91
N ARG A 166 -8.58 -2.51 6.94
CA ARG A 166 -8.02 -1.81 8.10
C ARG A 166 -8.91 -2.02 9.33
N TYR A 167 -8.31 -2.19 10.51
CA TYR A 167 -9.05 -2.16 11.77
C TYR A 167 -9.74 -0.79 11.96
N PRO A 168 -10.90 -0.76 12.62
CA PRO A 168 -11.66 0.47 12.89
C PRO A 168 -10.92 1.46 13.80
#